data_AF-A0A6P0DPI8-F1
#
_entry.id   AF-A0A6P0DPI8-F1
#
_cell.length_a   1.000
_cell.length_b   1.000
_cell.length_c   1.000
_cell.angle_alpha   90.00
_cell.angle_beta   90.00
_cell.angle_gamma   90.00
#
_symmetry.space_group_name_H-M   'P 1'
#
loop_
_entity.id
_entity.type
_entity.pdbx_description
1 polymer ?
#
loop_
_entity_poly.entity_id
_entity_poly.type
_entity_poly.pdbx_seq_one_letter_code
_entity_poly.pdbx_strand_id
1 'polypeptide(L)'
;SKLVTARAAADLDSAFQRNVAALERVQPADLRPSDITARLGAPWIPADDVVTFVKQMMEADISIHHLPELATWTVNARQLEWSAAGTTDWGTHRRHAGQLLSDALNSSVPQIFDTISDGETERRVLNTVETEAAKEKLAKIKTAFQSWIWSDPDRTDRLARVYNDTFNNIAPRAFNGDHLQLPGASGAFSLYGHQKRGIWRIISAGTTYLAHAVGAGKTLTMAAAIMEQRRLGLINKAMLVVPGHCLAQAAREFLALYPTARILVADETNFVREKRHRFLSRA
;
A
#
# COMPACT_ATOMS: atom_id res chain seq x y z
N SER A 1 -18.58 -3.92 -6.28
CA SER A 1 -18.20 -4.28 -4.88
C SER A 1 -18.92 -5.57 -4.46
N LYS A 2 -18.30 -6.38 -3.58
CA LYS A 2 -18.93 -7.60 -3.03
C LYS A 2 -20.27 -7.33 -2.34
N LEU A 3 -20.41 -6.17 -1.69
CA LEU A 3 -21.66 -5.76 -1.04
C LEU A 3 -22.79 -5.53 -2.06
N VAL A 4 -22.49 -4.86 -3.17
CA VAL A 4 -23.47 -4.63 -4.26
C VAL A 4 -23.95 -5.96 -4.83
N THR A 5 -23.03 -6.90 -5.09
CA THR A 5 -23.37 -8.26 -5.55
C THR A 5 -24.22 -9.00 -4.52
N ALA A 6 -23.89 -8.89 -3.22
CA ALA A 6 -24.67 -9.53 -2.16
C ALA A 6 -26.08 -8.94 -2.02
N ARG A 7 -26.26 -7.63 -2.20
CA ARG A 7 -27.58 -6.97 -2.19
C ARG A 7 -28.43 -7.43 -3.37
N ALA A 8 -27.90 -7.39 -4.59
CA ALA A 8 -28.59 -7.88 -5.77
C ALA A 8 -28.99 -9.37 -5.65
N ALA A 9 -28.12 -10.20 -5.04
CA ALA A 9 -28.45 -11.59 -4.75
C ALA A 9 -29.53 -11.73 -3.65
N ALA A 10 -29.52 -10.87 -2.64
CA ALA A 10 -30.50 -10.87 -1.55
C ALA A 10 -31.90 -10.42 -2.00
N ASP A 11 -32.00 -9.61 -3.06
CA ASP A 11 -33.27 -9.24 -3.69
C ASP A 11 -33.94 -10.45 -4.38
N LEU A 12 -33.14 -11.41 -4.84
CA LEU A 12 -33.60 -12.65 -5.49
C LEU A 12 -33.77 -13.81 -4.51
N ASP A 13 -32.88 -13.92 -3.52
CA ASP A 13 -32.87 -14.98 -2.51
C ASP A 13 -32.51 -14.45 -1.12
N SER A 14 -33.50 -14.50 -0.22
CA SER A 14 -33.39 -14.08 1.18
C SER A 14 -32.24 -14.75 1.96
N ALA A 15 -31.72 -15.91 1.53
CA ALA A 15 -30.57 -16.56 2.15
C ALA A 15 -29.31 -15.68 2.14
N PHE A 16 -29.18 -14.76 1.18
CA PHE A 16 -28.05 -13.83 1.10
C PHE A 16 -28.15 -12.61 2.02
N GLN A 17 -29.27 -12.39 2.71
CA GLN A 17 -29.42 -11.29 3.68
C GLN A 17 -28.35 -11.32 4.78
N ARG A 18 -27.96 -12.53 5.23
CA ARG A 18 -26.87 -12.69 6.21
C ARG A 18 -25.53 -12.16 5.68
N ASN A 19 -25.28 -12.30 4.37
CA ASN A 19 -24.05 -11.86 3.72
C ASN A 19 -24.05 -10.34 3.60
N VAL A 20 -25.19 -9.73 3.25
CA VAL A 20 -25.37 -8.27 3.23
C VAL A 20 -25.06 -7.70 4.61
N ALA A 21 -25.73 -8.21 5.66
CA ALA A 21 -25.50 -7.73 7.02
C ALA A 21 -24.06 -7.94 7.50
N ALA A 22 -23.39 -9.02 7.11
CA ALA A 22 -21.99 -9.24 7.43
C ALA A 22 -21.05 -8.26 6.70
N LEU A 23 -21.30 -8.01 5.41
CA LEU A 23 -20.50 -7.11 4.59
C LEU A 23 -20.70 -5.64 4.98
N GLU A 24 -21.90 -5.23 5.37
CA GLU A 24 -22.19 -3.87 5.84
C GLU A 24 -21.43 -3.53 7.11
N ARG A 25 -21.33 -4.46 8.06
CA ARG A 25 -20.60 -4.25 9.32
C ARG A 25 -19.10 -4.06 9.15
N VAL A 26 -18.54 -4.52 8.02
CA VAL A 26 -17.09 -4.46 7.76
C VAL A 26 -16.73 -3.46 6.67
N GLN A 27 -17.68 -2.65 6.18
CA GLN A 27 -17.32 -1.57 5.26
C GLN A 27 -16.39 -0.59 5.99
N PRO A 28 -15.23 -0.24 5.39
CA PRO A 28 -14.41 0.83 5.93
C PRO A 28 -15.19 2.14 5.90
N ALA A 29 -14.91 3.01 6.86
CA ALA A 29 -15.46 4.37 6.83
C ALA A 29 -14.93 5.09 5.60
N ASP A 30 -15.82 5.78 4.88
CA ASP A 30 -15.42 6.56 3.72
C ASP A 30 -14.38 7.62 4.12
N LEU A 31 -13.32 7.71 3.32
CA LEU A 31 -12.34 8.79 3.39
C LEU A 31 -13.01 10.09 2.93
N ARG A 32 -12.81 11.15 3.70
CA ARG A 32 -13.29 12.48 3.34
C ARG A 32 -12.40 13.05 2.24
N PRO A 33 -12.88 14.03 1.45
CA PRO A 33 -12.05 14.73 0.46
C PRO A 33 -10.72 15.24 1.02
N SER A 34 -10.71 15.73 2.27
CA SER A 34 -9.49 16.19 2.97
C SER A 34 -8.46 15.08 3.21
N ASP A 35 -8.90 13.83 3.26
CA ASP A 35 -8.07 12.65 3.52
C ASP A 35 -7.60 12.01 2.19
N ILE A 36 -8.02 12.55 1.03
CA ILE A 36 -7.73 12.02 -0.30
C ILE A 36 -6.75 12.96 -1.02
N THR A 37 -5.58 12.44 -1.41
CA THR A 37 -4.63 13.18 -2.24
C THR A 37 -4.91 12.97 -3.73
N ALA A 38 -5.58 13.95 -4.36
CA ALA A 38 -5.84 13.96 -5.80
C ALA A 38 -4.64 14.54 -6.57
N ARG A 39 -3.73 13.67 -7.04
CA ARG A 39 -2.60 14.07 -7.89
C ARG A 39 -3.03 14.11 -9.34
N LEU A 40 -2.59 15.14 -10.07
CA LEU A 40 -2.73 15.18 -11.53
C LEU A 40 -2.01 13.96 -12.14
N GLY A 41 -2.74 13.14 -12.89
CA GLY A 41 -2.27 11.86 -13.45
C GLY A 41 -2.65 10.64 -12.62
N ALA A 42 -3.36 10.80 -11.50
CA ALA A 42 -3.87 9.66 -10.76
C ALA A 42 -4.91 8.88 -11.60
N PRO A 43 -4.77 7.55 -11.74
CA PRO A 43 -5.53 6.76 -12.73
C PRO A 43 -7.04 6.69 -12.44
N TRP A 44 -7.46 7.05 -11.23
CA TRP A 44 -8.87 7.08 -10.82
C TRP A 44 -9.58 8.39 -11.14
N ILE A 45 -8.82 9.43 -11.49
CA ILE A 45 -9.40 10.71 -11.89
C ILE A 45 -9.81 10.59 -13.36
N PRO A 46 -11.09 10.88 -13.71
CA PRO A 46 -11.54 10.86 -15.09
C PRO A 46 -10.81 11.87 -15.98
N ALA A 47 -10.59 11.52 -17.25
CA ALA A 47 -9.96 12.42 -18.21
C ALA A 47 -10.77 13.72 -18.41
N ASP A 48 -12.09 13.63 -18.37
CA ASP A 48 -13.01 14.77 -18.53
C ASP A 48 -12.82 15.83 -17.45
N ASP A 49 -12.47 15.43 -16.22
CA ASP A 49 -12.14 16.36 -15.14
C ASP A 49 -10.85 17.14 -15.46
N VAL A 50 -9.86 16.48 -16.04
CA VAL A 50 -8.61 17.14 -16.46
C VAL A 50 -8.86 18.07 -17.65
N VAL A 51 -9.70 17.67 -18.61
CA VAL A 51 -10.10 18.54 -19.73
C VAL A 51 -10.83 19.78 -19.21
N THR A 52 -11.75 19.61 -18.26
CA THR A 52 -12.49 20.72 -17.63
C THR A 52 -11.56 21.65 -16.87
N PHE A 53 -10.58 21.11 -16.14
CA PHE A 53 -9.55 21.91 -15.47
C PHE A 53 -8.81 22.80 -16.47
N VAL A 54 -8.34 22.23 -17.58
CA VAL A 54 -7.61 22.99 -18.60
C VAL A 54 -8.49 24.05 -19.25
N LYS A 55 -9.76 23.72 -19.53
CA LYS A 55 -10.71 24.69 -20.07
C LYS A 55 -10.93 25.87 -19.13
N GLN A 56 -11.05 25.62 -17.83
CA GLN A 56 -11.32 26.68 -16.84
C GLN A 56 -10.08 27.51 -16.49
N MET A 57 -8.89 26.89 -16.42
CA MET A 57 -7.66 27.57 -15.97
C MET A 57 -6.85 28.19 -17.10
N MET A 58 -6.96 27.64 -18.31
CA MET A 58 -6.15 28.02 -19.47
C MET A 58 -6.98 28.45 -20.68
N GLU A 59 -8.32 28.44 -20.57
CA GLU A 59 -9.27 28.81 -21.62
C GLU A 59 -9.09 28.03 -22.94
N ALA A 60 -8.49 26.84 -22.87
CA ALA A 60 -8.14 26.04 -24.04
C ALA A 60 -9.00 24.78 -24.15
N ASP A 61 -9.39 24.44 -25.38
CA ASP A 61 -10.03 23.16 -25.69
C ASP A 61 -8.95 22.14 -26.03
N ILE A 62 -8.92 21.04 -25.28
CA ILE A 62 -7.93 19.97 -25.43
C ILE A 62 -8.64 18.61 -25.46
N SER A 63 -7.94 17.58 -25.95
CA SER A 63 -8.37 16.20 -25.76
C SER A 63 -7.32 15.39 -25.02
N ILE A 64 -7.79 14.49 -24.16
CA ILE A 64 -6.94 13.62 -23.36
C ILE A 64 -7.43 12.18 -23.54
N HIS A 65 -6.51 11.28 -23.84
CA HIS A 65 -6.76 9.85 -23.88
C HIS A 65 -5.97 9.18 -22.76
N HIS A 66 -6.67 8.49 -21.86
CA HIS A 66 -6.07 7.68 -20.80
C HIS A 66 -6.21 6.20 -21.16
N LEU A 67 -5.09 5.47 -21.11
CA LEU A 67 -5.03 4.01 -21.27
C LEU A 67 -4.73 3.40 -19.89
N PRO A 68 -5.76 3.00 -19.11
CA PRO A 68 -5.57 2.52 -17.75
C PRO A 68 -4.65 1.31 -17.65
N GLU A 69 -4.68 0.40 -18.64
CA GLU A 69 -3.86 -0.82 -18.65
C GLU A 69 -2.35 -0.52 -18.75
N LEU A 70 -2.01 0.62 -19.38
CA LEU A 70 -0.63 1.06 -19.57
C LEU A 70 -0.26 2.25 -18.65
N ALA A 71 -1.19 2.68 -17.79
CA ALA A 71 -1.07 3.89 -16.97
C ALA A 71 -0.54 5.10 -17.76
N THR A 72 -0.93 5.22 -19.03
CA THR A 72 -0.37 6.19 -19.97
C THR A 72 -1.42 7.20 -20.38
N TRP A 73 -1.02 8.47 -20.39
CA TRP A 73 -1.87 9.59 -20.78
C TRP A 73 -1.31 10.25 -22.04
N THR A 74 -2.17 10.40 -23.05
CA THR A 74 -1.86 11.15 -24.26
C THR A 74 -2.62 12.47 -24.24
N VAL A 75 -1.90 13.58 -24.38
CA VAL A 75 -2.46 14.93 -24.35
C VAL A 75 -2.38 15.53 -25.75
N ASN A 76 -3.52 15.91 -26.31
CA ASN A 76 -3.58 16.76 -27.48
C ASN A 76 -4.03 18.16 -27.04
N ALA A 77 -3.06 19.06 -26.91
CA ALA A 77 -3.28 20.42 -26.45
C ALA A 77 -2.59 21.44 -27.37
N ARG A 78 -2.76 21.23 -28.68
CA ARG A 78 -2.10 22.01 -29.74
C ARG A 78 -2.33 23.52 -29.54
N GLN A 79 -3.54 23.93 -29.17
CA GLN A 79 -3.90 25.34 -28.94
C GLN A 79 -3.00 26.05 -27.92
N LEU A 80 -2.48 25.33 -26.91
CA LEU A 80 -1.62 25.91 -25.88
C LEU A 80 -0.23 26.30 -26.41
N GLU A 81 0.18 25.80 -27.57
CA GLU A 81 1.46 26.16 -28.20
C GLU A 81 1.48 27.62 -28.69
N TRP A 82 0.33 28.16 -29.10
CA TRP A 82 0.21 29.52 -29.67
C TRP A 82 -0.51 30.52 -28.77
N SER A 83 -0.87 30.12 -27.55
CA SER A 83 -1.55 31.00 -26.58
C SER A 83 -0.55 31.60 -25.59
N ALA A 84 -0.80 32.84 -25.16
CA ALA A 84 -0.04 33.45 -24.07
C ALA A 84 -0.19 32.65 -22.77
N ALA A 85 -1.41 32.15 -22.49
CA ALA A 85 -1.70 31.28 -21.37
C ALA A 85 -0.77 30.04 -21.37
N GLY A 86 -0.59 29.40 -22.53
CA GLY A 86 0.19 28.18 -22.65
C GLY A 86 1.71 28.38 -22.75
N THR A 87 2.18 29.52 -23.25
CA THR A 87 3.63 29.79 -23.43
C THR A 87 4.24 30.66 -22.34
N THR A 88 3.42 31.34 -21.53
CA THR A 88 3.89 32.29 -20.50
C THR A 88 3.28 32.03 -19.13
N ASP A 89 1.95 31.89 -19.02
CA ASP A 89 1.31 31.81 -17.70
C ASP A 89 1.44 30.44 -17.05
N TRP A 90 1.17 29.41 -17.84
CA TRP A 90 1.14 27.99 -17.46
C TRP A 90 2.28 27.17 -18.07
N GLY A 91 3.08 27.76 -18.94
CA GLY A 91 4.25 27.12 -19.53
C GLY A 91 5.37 28.11 -19.80
N THR A 92 6.34 27.66 -20.58
CA THR A 92 7.43 28.51 -21.08
C THR A 92 7.46 28.43 -22.60
N HIS A 93 8.18 29.35 -23.25
CA HIS A 93 8.39 29.30 -24.70
C HIS A 93 9.07 28.00 -25.15
N ARG A 94 9.88 27.38 -24.29
CA ARG A 94 10.61 26.13 -24.59
C ARG A 94 9.89 24.86 -24.15
N ARG A 95 8.86 24.99 -23.32
CA ARG A 95 8.02 23.88 -22.84
C ARG A 95 6.63 24.42 -22.54
N HIS A 96 5.76 24.43 -23.56
CA HIS A 96 4.42 24.99 -23.43
C HIS A 96 3.54 24.14 -22.48
N ALA A 97 2.45 24.73 -21.98
CA ALA A 97 1.61 24.13 -20.95
C ALA A 97 1.05 22.75 -21.32
N GLY A 98 0.79 22.48 -22.60
CA GLY A 98 0.36 21.16 -23.09
C GLY A 98 1.41 20.07 -22.87
N GLN A 99 2.69 20.39 -23.09
CA GLN A 99 3.81 19.48 -22.79
C GLN A 99 3.99 19.28 -21.28
N LEU A 100 3.86 20.36 -20.49
CA LEU A 100 3.91 20.26 -19.03
C LEU A 100 2.73 19.48 -18.44
N LEU A 101 1.55 19.56 -19.05
CA LEU A 101 0.40 18.73 -18.68
C LEU A 101 0.68 17.25 -18.97
N SER A 102 1.27 16.95 -20.13
CA SER A 102 1.74 15.60 -20.46
C SER A 102 2.80 15.13 -19.45
N ASP A 103 3.71 16.00 -19.04
CA ASP A 103 4.71 15.69 -18.01
C ASP A 103 4.04 15.40 -16.66
N ALA A 104 3.06 16.20 -16.25
CA ALA A 104 2.33 16.00 -15.00
C ALA A 104 1.57 14.68 -14.99
N LEU A 105 0.80 14.39 -16.04
CA LEU A 105 -0.04 13.20 -16.15
C LEU A 105 0.78 11.91 -16.18
N ASN A 106 1.96 11.94 -16.78
CA ASN A 106 2.86 10.78 -16.88
C ASN A 106 3.99 10.79 -15.84
N SER A 107 3.90 11.62 -14.80
CA SER A 107 4.92 11.74 -13.73
C SER A 107 6.35 12.00 -14.23
N SER A 108 6.48 12.68 -15.36
CA SER A 108 7.76 13.11 -15.93
C SER A 108 8.17 14.48 -15.37
N VAL A 109 9.48 14.73 -15.37
CA VAL A 109 10.07 16.03 -15.00
C VAL A 109 10.65 16.65 -16.27
N PRO A 110 10.29 17.90 -16.62
CA PRO A 110 10.80 18.54 -17.82
C PRO A 110 12.32 18.71 -17.74
N GLN A 111 12.99 18.44 -18.86
CA GLN A 111 14.42 18.67 -19.06
C GLN A 111 14.61 19.36 -20.40
N ILE A 112 15.19 20.56 -20.38
CA ILE A 112 15.40 21.38 -21.58
C ILE A 112 16.89 21.37 -21.90
N PHE A 113 17.22 21.06 -23.15
CA PHE A 113 18.60 20.97 -23.62
C PHE A 113 18.87 22.00 -24.71
N ASP A 114 20.05 22.61 -24.65
CA ASP A 114 20.62 23.43 -25.72
C ASP A 114 21.55 22.58 -26.58
N THR A 115 21.51 22.80 -27.88
CA THR A 115 22.50 22.25 -28.81
C THR A 115 23.60 23.29 -28.98
N ILE A 116 24.82 22.92 -28.60
CA ILE A 116 26.02 23.73 -28.84
C ILE A 116 26.79 23.03 -29.97
N SER A 117 27.02 23.76 -31.07
CA SER A 117 27.86 23.30 -32.18
C SER A 117 29.31 23.73 -31.94
N ASP A 118 30.23 22.78 -31.93
CA ASP A 118 31.68 23.00 -31.86
C ASP A 118 32.30 22.47 -33.16
N GLY A 119 32.07 23.19 -34.26
CA GLY A 119 32.50 22.80 -35.60
C GLY A 119 31.71 21.59 -36.14
N GLU A 120 32.38 20.43 -36.28
CA GLU A 120 31.79 19.20 -36.83
C GLU A 120 30.97 18.37 -35.82
N THR A 121 30.96 18.77 -34.53
CA THR A 121 30.24 18.01 -33.48
C THR A 121 29.17 18.84 -32.79
N GLU A 122 27.97 18.28 -32.69
CA GLU A 122 26.87 18.82 -31.90
C GLU A 122 26.80 18.11 -30.53
N ARG A 123 26.78 18.91 -29.45
CA ARG A 123 26.56 18.40 -28.09
C ARG A 123 25.31 19.00 -27.48
N ARG A 124 24.53 18.16 -26.79
CA ARG A 124 23.35 18.58 -26.02
C ARG A 124 23.74 18.86 -24.57
N VAL A 125 23.54 20.08 -24.11
CA VAL A 125 23.83 20.51 -22.74
C VAL A 125 22.51 20.88 -22.05
N LEU A 126 22.31 20.42 -20.82
CA LEU A 126 21.11 20.77 -20.05
C LEU A 126 21.10 22.27 -19.77
N ASN A 127 20.04 22.95 -20.21
CA ASN A 127 19.80 24.34 -19.85
C ASN A 127 19.12 24.37 -18.47
N THR A 128 19.91 24.69 -17.45
CA THR A 128 19.44 24.70 -16.05
C THR A 128 18.39 25.77 -15.79
N VAL A 129 18.54 26.96 -16.39
CA VAL A 129 17.62 28.09 -16.22
C VAL A 129 16.25 27.77 -16.79
N GLU A 130 16.21 27.33 -18.05
CA GLU A 130 14.96 26.98 -18.73
C GLU A 130 14.29 25.76 -18.08
N THR A 131 15.10 24.76 -17.69
CA THR A 131 14.59 23.57 -16.99
C THR A 131 13.95 23.96 -15.66
N GLU A 132 14.55 24.86 -14.89
CA GLU A 132 13.98 25.29 -13.61
C GLU A 132 12.70 26.12 -13.80
N ALA A 133 12.68 27.01 -14.80
CA ALA A 133 11.46 27.74 -15.17
C ALA A 133 10.32 26.79 -15.56
N ALA A 134 10.61 25.74 -16.33
CA ALA A 134 9.62 24.73 -16.70
C ALA A 134 9.13 23.91 -15.49
N LYS A 135 10.00 23.58 -14.53
CA LYS A 135 9.60 22.91 -13.28
C LYS A 135 8.71 23.78 -12.41
N GLU A 136 9.00 25.08 -12.32
CA GLU A 136 8.16 26.03 -11.59
C GLU A 136 6.75 26.07 -12.17
N LYS A 137 6.62 26.15 -13.51
CA LYS A 137 5.33 26.08 -14.20
C LYS A 137 4.62 24.75 -14.00
N LEU A 138 5.34 23.63 -14.03
CA LEU A 138 4.79 22.31 -13.71
C LEU A 138 4.25 22.25 -12.28
N ALA A 139 4.98 22.79 -11.31
CA ALA A 139 4.55 22.85 -9.92
C ALA A 139 3.30 23.72 -9.77
N LYS A 140 3.25 24.88 -10.44
CA LYS A 140 2.07 25.75 -10.51
C LYS A 140 0.84 25.00 -11.04
N ILE A 141 0.97 24.25 -12.14
CA ILE A 141 -0.13 23.42 -12.70
C ILE A 141 -0.61 22.40 -11.66
N LYS A 142 0.31 21.65 -11.04
CA LYS A 142 -0.03 20.62 -10.04
C LYS A 142 -0.76 21.19 -8.83
N THR A 143 -0.29 22.31 -8.29
CA THR A 143 -0.90 22.98 -7.14
C THR A 143 -2.27 23.56 -7.47
N ALA A 144 -2.40 24.19 -8.64
CA ALA A 144 -3.68 24.70 -9.12
C ALA A 144 -4.70 23.56 -9.28
N PHE A 145 -4.29 22.43 -9.87
CA PHE A 145 -5.15 21.25 -10.01
C PHE A 145 -5.60 20.69 -8.66
N GLN A 146 -4.69 20.55 -7.69
CA GLN A 146 -5.01 20.05 -6.35
C GLN A 146 -6.03 20.93 -5.62
N SER A 147 -5.96 22.24 -5.81
CA SER A 147 -6.92 23.18 -5.22
C SER A 147 -8.25 23.14 -5.97
N TRP A 148 -8.17 23.16 -7.29
CA TRP A 148 -9.33 23.17 -8.19
C TRP A 148 -10.18 21.92 -8.03
N ILE A 149 -9.59 20.72 -7.98
CA ILE A 149 -10.36 19.48 -8.02
C ILE A 149 -11.36 19.35 -6.87
N TRP A 150 -11.07 19.99 -5.73
CA TRP A 150 -11.92 20.02 -4.54
C TRP A 150 -12.71 21.33 -4.35
N SER A 151 -12.64 22.27 -5.29
CA SER A 151 -13.29 23.58 -5.14
C SER A 151 -14.79 23.57 -5.44
N ASP A 152 -15.27 22.55 -6.14
CA ASP A 152 -16.67 22.38 -6.52
C ASP A 152 -17.30 21.24 -5.71
N PRO A 153 -18.41 21.46 -4.99
CA PRO A 153 -19.04 20.45 -4.14
C PRO A 153 -19.46 19.19 -4.91
N ASP A 154 -20.09 19.34 -6.08
CA ASP A 154 -20.61 18.20 -6.85
C ASP A 154 -19.48 17.32 -7.39
N ARG A 155 -18.42 17.94 -7.92
CA ARG A 155 -17.19 17.24 -8.32
C ARG A 155 -16.52 16.56 -7.13
N THR A 156 -16.45 17.24 -5.99
CA THR A 156 -15.82 16.73 -4.77
C THR A 156 -16.49 15.45 -4.29
N ASP A 157 -17.82 15.46 -4.17
CA ASP A 157 -18.59 14.31 -3.70
C ASP A 157 -18.49 13.14 -4.68
N ARG A 158 -18.61 13.41 -5.99
CA ARG A 158 -18.45 12.38 -7.03
C ARG A 158 -17.07 11.73 -6.97
N LEU A 159 -16.00 12.52 -6.91
CA LEU A 159 -14.63 12.02 -6.92
C LEU A 159 -14.26 11.29 -5.62
N ALA A 160 -14.75 11.77 -4.47
CA ALA A 160 -14.60 11.06 -3.20
C ALA A 160 -15.28 9.68 -3.23
N ARG A 161 -16.48 9.58 -3.82
CA ARG A 161 -17.17 8.29 -4.01
C ARG A 161 -16.38 7.34 -4.90
N VAL A 162 -15.90 7.82 -6.06
CA VAL A 162 -15.06 7.02 -6.98
C VAL A 162 -13.81 6.50 -6.26
N TYR A 163 -13.14 7.35 -5.49
CA TYR A 163 -11.95 6.95 -4.73
C TYR A 163 -12.27 5.89 -3.69
N ASN A 164 -13.33 6.08 -2.90
CA ASN A 164 -13.72 5.14 -1.85
C ASN A 164 -14.13 3.78 -2.41
N ASP A 165 -14.90 3.75 -3.50
CA ASP A 165 -15.29 2.50 -4.16
C ASP A 165 -14.10 1.73 -4.75
N THR A 166 -13.11 2.47 -5.26
CA THR A 166 -11.97 1.89 -5.96
C THR A 166 -10.87 1.42 -5.01
N PHE A 167 -10.52 2.24 -4.00
CA PHE A 167 -9.36 2.00 -3.13
C PHE A 167 -9.72 1.76 -1.66
N ASN A 168 -10.76 2.41 -1.13
CA ASN A 168 -11.18 2.22 0.25
C ASN A 168 -12.17 1.06 0.37
N ASN A 169 -11.75 -0.13 -0.09
CA ASN A 169 -12.62 -1.30 -0.18
C ASN A 169 -12.00 -2.57 0.43
N ILE A 170 -10.88 -2.42 1.14
CA ILE A 170 -10.20 -3.52 1.85
C ILE A 170 -10.54 -3.43 3.33
N ALA A 171 -11.27 -4.44 3.81
CA ALA A 171 -11.50 -4.67 5.23
C ALA A 171 -10.52 -5.72 5.76
N PRO A 172 -9.52 -5.36 6.58
CA PRO A 172 -8.59 -6.34 7.16
C PRO A 172 -9.36 -7.34 8.03
N ARG A 173 -8.99 -8.62 7.93
CA ARG A 173 -9.56 -9.65 8.80
C ARG A 173 -9.22 -9.35 10.26
N ALA A 174 -10.24 -9.20 11.10
CA ALA A 174 -10.06 -9.15 12.54
C ALA A 174 -9.85 -10.57 13.08
N PHE A 175 -8.81 -10.75 13.90
CA PHE A 175 -8.53 -12.03 14.57
C PHE A 175 -8.90 -11.90 16.04
N ASN A 176 -9.65 -12.86 16.57
CA ASN A 176 -9.95 -12.99 17.99
C ASN A 176 -9.40 -14.34 18.49
N GLY A 177 -8.51 -14.31 19.48
CA GLY A 177 -7.92 -15.51 20.09
C GLY A 177 -8.41 -15.82 21.50
N ASP A 178 -9.47 -15.17 21.99
CA ASP A 178 -9.92 -15.34 23.39
C ASP A 178 -10.44 -16.75 23.68
N HIS A 179 -10.86 -17.48 22.65
CA HIS A 179 -11.27 -18.87 22.72
C HIS A 179 -10.11 -19.86 22.90
N LEU A 180 -8.85 -19.42 22.72
CA LEU A 180 -7.67 -20.27 22.85
C LEU A 180 -7.47 -20.72 24.29
N GLN A 181 -7.40 -22.04 24.49
CA GLN A 181 -7.21 -22.66 25.79
C GLN A 181 -5.73 -22.89 26.14
N LEU A 182 -4.86 -23.00 25.12
CA LEU A 182 -3.40 -23.14 25.26
C LEU A 182 -2.96 -24.18 26.31
N PRO A 183 -3.44 -25.43 26.25
CA PRO A 183 -3.14 -26.42 27.28
C PRO A 183 -1.63 -26.72 27.34
N GLY A 184 -1.14 -26.95 28.55
CA GLY A 184 0.29 -27.10 28.83
C GLY A 184 1.05 -25.77 29.00
N ALA A 185 0.40 -24.64 28.73
CA ALA A 185 0.94 -23.34 29.10
C ALA A 185 0.93 -23.19 30.64
N SER A 186 1.99 -22.62 31.19
CA SER A 186 2.13 -22.34 32.61
C SER A 186 1.13 -21.26 33.04
N GLY A 187 0.36 -21.55 34.09
CA GLY A 187 -0.57 -20.59 34.69
C GLY A 187 0.11 -19.38 35.34
N ALA A 188 1.43 -19.38 35.47
CA ALA A 188 2.20 -18.22 35.91
C ALA A 188 2.17 -17.06 34.89
N PHE A 189 1.79 -17.34 33.64
CA PHE A 189 1.67 -16.33 32.58
C PHE A 189 0.21 -16.17 32.17
N SER A 190 -0.26 -14.91 32.17
CA SER A 190 -1.50 -14.54 31.49
C SER A 190 -1.15 -13.81 30.20
N LEU A 191 -1.47 -14.42 29.05
CA LEU A 191 -1.23 -13.79 27.76
C LEU A 191 -2.23 -12.67 27.50
N TYR A 192 -1.72 -11.51 27.10
CA TYR A 192 -2.51 -10.35 26.73
C TYR A 192 -3.34 -10.63 25.48
N GLY A 193 -4.45 -9.88 25.31
CA GLY A 193 -5.34 -10.01 24.17
C GLY A 193 -4.62 -9.89 22.82
N HIS A 194 -3.62 -9.00 22.68
CA HIS A 194 -2.87 -8.88 21.42
C HIS A 194 -2.02 -10.13 21.11
N GLN A 195 -1.50 -10.81 22.13
CA GLN A 195 -0.76 -12.06 21.95
C GLN A 195 -1.72 -13.18 21.52
N LYS A 196 -2.88 -13.30 22.16
CA LYS A 196 -3.92 -14.27 21.75
C LYS A 196 -4.38 -14.04 20.31
N ARG A 197 -4.61 -12.78 19.91
CA ARG A 197 -4.91 -12.42 18.51
C ARG A 197 -3.78 -12.80 17.57
N GLY A 198 -2.54 -12.55 17.95
CA GLY A 198 -1.34 -12.93 17.17
C GLY A 198 -1.23 -14.45 16.99
N ILE A 199 -1.46 -15.23 18.05
CA ILE A 199 -1.47 -16.69 18.01
C ILE A 199 -2.56 -17.19 17.04
N TRP A 200 -3.79 -16.69 17.19
CA TRP A 200 -4.89 -17.09 16.31
C TRP A 200 -4.66 -16.68 14.85
N ARG A 201 -4.04 -15.52 14.61
CA ARG A 201 -3.66 -15.09 13.27
C ARG A 201 -2.66 -16.06 12.63
N ILE A 202 -1.62 -16.48 13.35
CA ILE A 202 -0.67 -17.49 12.86
C ILE A 202 -1.40 -18.78 12.50
N ILE A 203 -2.24 -19.29 13.40
CA ILE A 203 -2.96 -20.56 13.21
C ILE A 203 -3.91 -20.50 12.00
N SER A 204 -4.67 -19.41 11.86
CA SER A 204 -5.78 -19.32 10.90
C SER A 204 -5.42 -18.72 9.55
N ALA A 205 -4.30 -18.00 9.45
CA ALA A 205 -3.82 -17.39 8.20
C ALA A 205 -2.46 -17.95 7.73
N GLY A 206 -1.75 -18.70 8.56
CA GLY A 206 -0.42 -19.22 8.24
C GLY A 206 0.62 -18.10 8.24
N THR A 207 1.17 -17.78 7.06
CA THR A 207 2.24 -16.78 6.89
C THR A 207 1.86 -15.44 7.51
N THR A 208 2.51 -15.09 8.62
CA THR A 208 2.13 -13.95 9.45
C THR A 208 3.36 -13.12 9.84
N TYR A 209 3.29 -11.81 9.58
CA TYR A 209 4.26 -10.85 10.09
C TYR A 209 3.78 -10.26 11.43
N LEU A 210 4.52 -10.51 12.50
CA LEU A 210 4.24 -10.01 13.86
C LEU A 210 5.02 -8.71 14.15
N ALA A 211 4.51 -7.59 13.65
CA ALA A 211 5.08 -6.25 13.84
C ALA A 211 4.75 -5.63 15.21
N HIS A 212 4.92 -6.39 16.30
CA HIS A 212 4.70 -5.85 17.66
C HIS A 212 5.95 -5.12 18.18
N ALA A 213 5.75 -4.11 19.02
CA ALA A 213 6.82 -3.37 19.70
C ALA A 213 7.79 -4.28 20.48
N VAL A 214 8.99 -3.79 20.76
CA VAL A 214 9.94 -4.46 21.65
C VAL A 214 9.30 -4.63 23.04
N GLY A 215 9.50 -5.79 23.68
CA GLY A 215 8.88 -6.10 24.98
C GLY A 215 7.43 -6.58 24.93
N ALA A 216 6.73 -6.52 23.78
CA ALA A 216 5.32 -6.93 23.66
C ALA A 216 5.05 -8.45 23.78
N GLY A 217 6.06 -9.25 24.15
CA GLY A 217 5.93 -10.70 24.32
C GLY A 217 5.81 -11.49 23.01
N LYS A 218 6.59 -11.12 21.99
CA LYS A 218 6.60 -11.80 20.68
C LYS A 218 7.03 -13.27 20.79
N THR A 219 8.06 -13.58 21.57
CA THR A 219 8.54 -14.95 21.75
C THR A 219 7.48 -15.86 22.38
N LEU A 220 6.79 -15.39 23.43
CA LEU A 220 5.67 -16.11 24.06
C LEU A 220 4.53 -16.37 23.06
N THR A 221 4.23 -15.38 22.22
CA THR A 221 3.24 -15.50 21.13
C THR A 221 3.66 -16.60 20.14
N MET A 222 4.92 -16.63 19.72
CA MET A 222 5.45 -17.64 18.80
C MET A 222 5.45 -19.04 19.43
N ALA A 223 5.88 -19.17 20.69
CA ALA A 223 5.91 -20.44 21.41
C ALA A 223 4.49 -21.04 21.55
N ALA A 224 3.52 -20.23 21.99
CA ALA A 224 2.13 -20.64 22.07
C ALA A 224 1.54 -21.02 20.71
N ALA A 225 1.84 -20.25 19.65
CA ALA A 225 1.39 -20.59 18.31
C ALA A 225 1.98 -21.91 17.80
N ILE A 226 3.25 -22.21 18.08
CA ILE A 226 3.87 -23.49 17.72
C ILE A 226 3.20 -24.65 18.46
N MET A 227 3.06 -24.52 19.78
CA MET A 227 2.49 -25.59 20.61
C MET A 227 1.03 -25.85 20.27
N GLU A 228 0.25 -24.80 20.02
CA GLU A 228 -1.16 -24.91 19.68
C GLU A 228 -1.37 -25.49 18.27
N GLN A 229 -0.56 -25.08 17.27
CA GLN A 229 -0.60 -25.71 15.94
C GLN A 229 -0.25 -27.21 16.00
N ARG A 230 0.75 -27.59 16.82
CA ARG A 230 1.12 -28.99 17.01
C ARG A 230 0.01 -29.79 17.69
N ARG A 231 -0.62 -29.22 18.72
CA ARG A 231 -1.78 -29.82 19.41
C ARG A 231 -2.97 -30.03 18.47
N LEU A 232 -3.23 -29.05 17.61
CA LEU A 232 -4.30 -29.12 16.61
C LEU A 232 -3.96 -30.03 15.41
N GLY A 233 -2.76 -30.62 15.36
CA GLY A 233 -2.33 -31.48 14.25
C GLY A 233 -2.05 -30.72 12.94
N LEU A 234 -1.93 -29.39 12.99
CA LEU A 234 -1.66 -28.56 11.82
C LEU A 234 -0.20 -28.65 11.38
N ILE A 235 0.71 -28.93 12.33
CA ILE A 235 2.14 -29.12 12.08
C ILE A 235 2.65 -30.33 12.85
N ASN A 236 3.58 -31.07 12.23
CA ASN A 236 4.24 -32.22 12.86
C ASN A 236 5.64 -31.86 13.40
N LYS A 237 6.36 -30.99 12.69
CA LYS A 237 7.68 -30.49 13.08
C LYS A 237 7.70 -28.97 13.00
N ALA A 238 8.25 -28.32 14.02
CA ALA A 238 8.40 -26.88 14.09
C ALA A 238 9.88 -26.51 14.22
N MET A 239 10.30 -25.48 13.50
CA MET A 239 11.64 -24.90 13.60
C MET A 239 11.51 -23.42 13.93
N LEU A 240 12.09 -23.00 15.06
CA LEU A 240 12.15 -21.60 15.48
C LEU A 240 13.59 -21.12 15.30
N VAL A 241 13.79 -20.22 14.35
CA VAL A 241 15.11 -19.63 14.06
C VAL A 241 15.21 -18.27 14.74
N VAL A 242 16.27 -18.05 15.52
CA VAL A 242 16.54 -16.80 16.23
C VAL A 242 18.01 -16.40 16.06
N PRO A 243 18.36 -15.11 16.21
CA PRO A 243 19.75 -14.70 16.29
C PRO A 243 20.49 -15.45 17.41
N GLY A 244 21.76 -15.82 17.19
CA GLY A 244 22.52 -16.65 18.13
C GLY A 244 22.56 -16.10 19.56
N HIS A 245 22.76 -14.79 19.71
CA HIS A 245 22.75 -14.11 21.01
C HIS A 245 21.39 -14.16 21.74
N CYS A 246 20.29 -14.42 21.02
CA CYS A 246 18.95 -14.58 21.59
C CYS A 246 18.58 -16.04 21.88
N LEU A 247 19.38 -17.02 21.43
CA LEU A 247 19.02 -18.44 21.48
C LEU A 247 18.67 -18.92 22.89
N ALA A 248 19.55 -18.65 23.85
CA ALA A 248 19.34 -19.03 25.25
C ALA A 248 18.11 -18.34 25.86
N GLN A 249 17.86 -17.08 25.51
CA GLN A 249 16.68 -16.36 25.97
C GLN A 249 15.39 -16.95 25.39
N ALA A 250 15.36 -17.20 24.07
CA ALA A 250 14.20 -17.78 23.41
C ALA A 250 13.84 -19.17 23.96
N ALA A 251 14.85 -20.02 24.20
CA ALA A 251 14.66 -21.33 24.81
C ALA A 251 14.10 -21.23 26.24
N ARG A 252 14.63 -20.30 27.07
CA ARG A 252 14.12 -20.05 28.42
C ARG A 252 12.68 -19.55 28.41
N GLU A 253 12.35 -18.59 27.55
CA GLU A 253 10.99 -18.06 27.44
C GLU A 253 10.00 -19.13 26.95
N PHE A 254 10.44 -19.99 26.01
CA PHE A 254 9.63 -21.11 25.53
C PHE A 254 9.30 -22.09 26.67
N LEU A 255 10.32 -22.53 27.43
CA LEU A 255 10.14 -23.48 28.54
C LEU A 255 9.46 -22.85 29.75
N ALA A 256 9.62 -21.54 29.97
CA ALA A 256 8.87 -20.83 31.00
C ALA A 256 7.36 -20.87 30.71
N LEU A 257 6.99 -20.68 29.43
CA LEU A 257 5.60 -20.79 29.03
C LEU A 257 5.13 -22.24 28.95
N TYR A 258 5.93 -23.18 28.43
CA TYR A 258 5.58 -24.60 28.32
C TYR A 258 6.64 -25.49 28.99
N PRO A 259 6.56 -25.70 30.32
CA PRO A 259 7.60 -26.40 31.08
C PRO A 259 7.82 -27.86 30.67
N THR A 260 6.79 -28.51 30.12
CA THR A 260 6.83 -29.92 29.69
C THR A 260 7.18 -30.07 28.20
N ALA A 261 7.40 -28.96 27.47
CA ALA A 261 7.74 -29.02 26.05
C ALA A 261 9.12 -29.66 25.84
N ARG A 262 9.18 -30.62 24.92
CA ARG A 262 10.45 -31.22 24.47
C ARG A 262 10.98 -30.41 23.29
N ILE A 263 11.88 -29.48 23.57
CA ILE A 263 12.58 -28.68 22.55
C ILE A 263 14.00 -29.17 22.37
N LEU A 264 14.48 -29.14 21.13
CA LEU A 264 15.87 -29.43 20.78
C LEU A 264 16.56 -28.10 20.42
N VAL A 265 17.55 -27.68 21.22
CA VAL A 265 18.22 -26.39 21.08
C VAL A 265 19.57 -26.57 20.37
N ALA A 266 19.74 -25.88 19.24
CA ALA A 266 20.96 -25.93 18.43
C ALA A 266 21.98 -24.90 18.90
N ASP A 267 22.57 -25.11 20.08
CA ASP A 267 23.62 -24.22 20.59
C ASP A 267 24.98 -24.43 19.90
N GLU A 268 25.92 -23.52 20.15
CA GLU A 268 27.27 -23.54 19.56
C GLU A 268 28.10 -24.79 19.92
N THR A 269 27.73 -25.51 20.99
CA THR A 269 28.42 -26.73 21.42
C THR A 269 27.90 -27.99 20.73
N ASN A 270 26.63 -27.96 20.32
CA ASN A 270 25.88 -29.09 19.77
C ASN A 270 25.64 -28.98 18.26
N PHE A 271 25.69 -27.78 17.68
CA PHE A 271 25.47 -27.52 16.25
C PHE A 271 26.76 -27.21 15.46
N VAL A 272 27.84 -27.93 15.76
CA VAL A 272 29.11 -27.89 15.00
C VAL A 272 29.09 -28.85 13.81
N ARG A 273 29.90 -28.58 12.76
CA ARG A 273 29.93 -29.33 11.49
C ARG A 273 29.94 -30.85 11.68
N GLU A 274 30.76 -31.35 12.59
CA GLU A 274 30.94 -32.77 12.88
C GLU A 274 29.76 -33.41 13.63
N LYS A 275 29.03 -32.63 14.45
CA LYS A 275 27.92 -33.12 15.29
C LYS A 275 26.55 -32.88 14.67
N ARG A 276 26.46 -32.07 13.62
CA ARG A 276 25.21 -31.65 12.95
C ARG A 276 24.33 -32.83 12.53
N HIS A 277 24.91 -33.88 11.94
CA HIS A 277 24.15 -35.04 11.49
C HIS A 277 23.50 -35.80 12.66
N ARG A 278 24.23 -35.94 13.77
CA ARG A 278 23.74 -36.58 15.01
C ARG A 278 22.71 -35.71 15.75
N PHE A 279 22.83 -34.39 15.64
CA PHE A 279 21.86 -33.47 16.22
C PHE A 279 20.53 -33.54 15.47
N LEU A 280 20.56 -33.47 14.14
CA LEU A 280 19.37 -33.53 13.29
C LEU A 280 18.64 -34.89 13.38
N SER A 281 19.35 -36.00 13.68
CA SER A 281 18.72 -37.31 13.86
C SER A 281 17.88 -37.43 15.14
N ARG A 282 17.94 -36.45 16.04
CA ARG A 282 17.11 -36.39 17.27
C ARG A 282 15.80 -35.60 17.08
N ALA A 283 15.59 -34.99 15.91
CA ALA A 283 14.50 -34.07 15.60
C ALA A 283 13.32 -34.71 14.85
#